data_AF-A0A1V6H9Y5-F1
#
_entry.id   AF-A0A1V6H9Y5-F1
#
_cell.length_a   1.000
_cell.length_b   1.000
_cell.length_c   1.000
_cell.angle_alpha   90.00
_cell.angle_beta   90.00
_cell.angle_gamma   90.00
#
_symmetry.space_group_name_H-M   'P 1'
#
loop_
_entity.id
_entity.type
_entity.pdbx_description
1 polymer ?
#
loop_
_entity_poly.entity_id
_entity_poly.type
_entity_poly.pdbx_seq_one_letter_code
_entity_poly.pdbx_strand_id
1 'polypeptide(L)'
;MLGIRVRDVNCAFKLFRRSFFEKVELRSDGFLIDAELYARARRAGLTWTQVGVTHRPRAAGSTTVKASTVTSTLRELLQLRRDLDS
;
A
#
# COMPACT_ATOMS: atom_id res chain seq x y z
N MET A 1 7.53 9.86 7.61
CA MET A 1 7.90 8.70 6.78
C MET A 1 7.14 8.69 5.45
N LEU A 2 5.81 8.76 5.41
CA LEU A 2 5.05 9.10 4.17
C LEU A 2 3.90 10.10 4.41
N GLY A 3 3.60 10.41 5.67
CA GLY A 3 2.55 11.36 6.10
C GLY A 3 1.12 10.94 5.73
N ILE A 4 0.93 9.68 5.38
CA ILE A 4 -0.38 9.04 5.21
C ILE A 4 -0.96 8.70 6.59
N ARG A 5 -2.28 8.86 6.75
CA ARG A 5 -3.00 8.50 7.99
C ARG A 5 -4.10 7.52 7.66
N VAL A 6 -3.79 6.23 7.85
CA VAL A 6 -4.66 5.07 7.55
C VAL A 6 -4.54 4.09 8.72
N ARG A 7 -5.65 3.46 9.13
CA ARG A 7 -5.69 2.50 10.24
C ARG A 7 -5.15 1.13 9.81
N ASP A 8 -5.55 0.68 8.64
CA ASP A 8 -5.05 -0.55 8.02
C ASP A 8 -4.56 -0.26 6.59
N VAL A 9 -3.25 -0.13 6.44
CA VAL A 9 -2.62 0.15 5.15
C VAL A 9 -2.70 -1.08 4.23
N ASN A 10 -2.50 -2.28 4.79
CA ASN A 10 -2.27 -3.52 4.03
C ASN A 10 -3.55 -4.32 3.78
N CYS A 11 -4.73 -3.76 4.07
CA CYS A 11 -5.99 -4.39 3.74
C CYS A 11 -6.13 -4.54 2.23
N ALA A 12 -6.09 -5.76 1.69
CA ALA A 12 -6.17 -6.01 0.26
C ALA A 12 -7.52 -5.60 -0.37
N PHE A 13 -8.57 -5.43 0.44
CA PHE A 13 -9.88 -5.05 -0.07
C PHE A 13 -9.99 -3.52 -0.17
N LYS A 14 -9.76 -3.01 -1.38
CA LYS A 14 -9.82 -1.58 -1.71
C LYS A 14 -10.71 -1.36 -2.93
N LEU A 15 -11.49 -0.27 -2.92
CA LEU A 15 -12.34 0.14 -4.03
C LEU A 15 -11.83 1.46 -4.60
N PHE A 16 -11.72 1.52 -5.92
CA PHE A 16 -11.21 2.70 -6.63
C PHE A 16 -12.20 3.17 -7.68
N ARG A 17 -12.27 4.48 -7.88
CA ARG A 17 -12.80 5.03 -9.12
C ARG A 17 -11.76 4.83 -10.22
N ARG A 18 -12.19 4.55 -11.45
CA ARG A 18 -11.29 4.41 -12.61
C ARG A 18 -10.32 5.59 -12.76
N SER A 19 -10.82 6.81 -12.55
CA SER A 19 -10.05 8.06 -12.60
C SER A 19 -8.87 8.13 -11.62
N PHE A 20 -8.80 7.23 -10.64
CA PHE A 20 -7.64 7.09 -9.76
C PHE A 20 -6.39 6.70 -10.55
N PHE A 21 -6.50 5.65 -11.39
CA PHE A 21 -5.38 5.10 -12.14
C PHE A 21 -4.96 5.97 -13.33
N GLU A 22 -5.79 6.92 -13.73
CA GLU A 22 -5.43 7.96 -14.69
C GLU A 22 -4.52 9.03 -14.08
N LYS A 23 -4.54 9.18 -12.74
CA LYS A 23 -3.78 10.20 -12.00
C LYS A 23 -2.61 9.64 -11.21
N VAL A 24 -2.61 8.34 -10.95
CA VAL A 24 -1.63 7.67 -10.08
C VAL A 24 -1.07 6.46 -10.81
N GLU A 25 0.22 6.53 -11.13
CA GLU A 25 1.02 5.39 -11.57
C GLU A 25 1.64 4.71 -10.35
N LEU A 26 1.49 3.39 -10.22
CA LEU A 26 2.09 2.59 -9.14
C LEU A 26 3.26 1.79 -9.72
N ARG A 27 4.34 1.60 -8.95
CA ARG A 27 5.56 0.91 -9.42
C ARG A 27 6.02 -0.23 -8.51
N SER A 28 5.51 -0.32 -7.29
CA SER A 28 5.91 -1.36 -6.34
C SER A 28 5.16 -2.66 -6.61
N ASP A 29 5.88 -3.76 -6.79
CA ASP A 29 5.25 -5.08 -7.00
C ASP A 29 5.14 -5.93 -5.71
N GLY A 30 5.45 -5.34 -4.55
CA GLY A 30 5.59 -6.03 -3.27
C GLY A 30 4.68 -5.51 -2.16
N PHE A 31 5.09 -5.78 -0.92
CA PHE A 31 4.36 -5.41 0.31
C PHE A 31 4.13 -3.90 0.48
N LEU A 32 4.82 -3.08 -0.30
CA LEU A 32 4.73 -1.62 -0.24
C LEU A 32 3.77 -1.00 -1.22
N ILE A 33 3.17 -1.78 -2.13
CA ILE A 33 2.23 -1.26 -3.11
C ILE A 33 1.11 -0.45 -2.46
N ASP A 34 0.64 -0.90 -1.30
CA ASP A 34 -0.39 -0.22 -0.53
C ASP A 34 0.10 1.10 0.07
N ALA A 35 1.33 1.14 0.58
CA ALA A 35 1.93 2.36 1.12
C ALA A 35 2.20 3.39 0.01
N GLU A 36 2.72 2.94 -1.13
CA GLU A 36 2.91 3.75 -2.33
C GLU A 36 1.58 4.32 -2.81
N LEU A 37 0.55 3.49 -2.85
CA LEU A 37 -0.79 3.88 -3.25
C LEU A 37 -1.29 5.08 -2.44
N TYR A 38 -1.24 5.01 -1.11
CA TYR A 38 -1.69 6.13 -0.27
C TYR A 38 -0.79 7.35 -0.39
N ALA A 39 0.53 7.15 -0.53
CA ALA A 39 1.47 8.25 -0.65
C ALA A 39 1.25 9.02 -1.96
N ARG A 40 1.10 8.33 -3.08
CA ARG A 40 0.82 8.93 -4.39
C ARG A 40 -0.59 9.52 -4.46
N ALA A 41 -1.59 8.85 -3.89
CA ALA A 41 -2.94 9.41 -3.78
C ALA A 41 -2.92 10.77 -3.06
N ARG A 42 -2.16 10.87 -1.96
CA ARG A 42 -2.00 12.12 -1.23
C ARG A 42 -1.28 13.21 -2.05
N ARG A 43 -0.18 12.87 -2.74
CA ARG A 43 0.53 13.82 -3.63
C ARG A 43 -0.37 14.32 -4.76
N ALA A 44 -1.25 13.46 -5.28
CA ALA A 44 -2.25 13.80 -6.30
C ALA A 44 -3.49 14.56 -5.76
N GLY A 45 -3.52 14.91 -4.47
CA GLY A 45 -4.64 15.61 -3.84
C GLY A 45 -5.92 14.78 -3.74
N LEU A 46 -5.82 13.46 -3.80
CA LEU A 46 -6.96 12.55 -3.72
C LEU A 46 -7.32 12.26 -2.25
N THR A 47 -8.61 12.07 -2.01
CA THR A 47 -9.16 11.71 -0.70
C THR A 47 -9.57 10.25 -0.66
N TRP A 48 -9.54 9.66 0.53
CA TRP A 48 -10.01 8.31 0.78
C TRP A 48 -10.84 8.25 2.06
N THR A 49 -11.66 7.21 2.18
CA THR A 49 -12.37 6.86 3.41
C THR A 49 -12.04 5.42 3.81
N GLN A 50 -12.26 5.09 5.07
CA GLN A 50 -12.00 3.75 5.61
C GLN A 50 -13.31 3.15 6.12
N VAL A 51 -13.66 2.00 5.57
CA VAL A 51 -14.84 1.23 5.99
C VAL A 51 -14.34 -0.05 6.65
N GLY A 52 -14.85 -0.35 7.84
CA GLY A 52 -14.48 -1.55 8.58
C GLY A 52 -14.94 -2.81 7.85
N VAL A 53 -14.06 -3.80 7.76
CA VAL A 53 -14.35 -5.11 7.19
C VAL A 53 -13.86 -6.22 8.13
N THR A 54 -14.54 -7.36 8.12
CA THR A 54 -14.17 -8.50 8.95
C THR A 54 -13.19 -9.40 8.20
N HIS A 55 -11.95 -9.44 8.67
CA HIS A 55 -10.96 -10.40 8.17
C HIS A 55 -11.37 -11.81 8.60
N ARG A 56 -11.50 -12.72 7.62
CA ARG A 56 -11.79 -14.13 7.88
C ARG A 56 -10.49 -14.94 7.81
N PRO A 57 -10.28 -15.91 8.71
CA PRO A 57 -9.14 -16.81 8.61
C PRO A 57 -9.22 -17.57 7.28
N ARG A 58 -8.05 -17.85 6.69
CA ARG A 58 -7.99 -18.71 5.51
C ARG A 58 -8.47 -20.12 5.87
N ALA A 59 -9.32 -20.69 5.03
CA ALA A 59 -9.77 -22.08 5.19
C ALA A 59 -8.71 -23.11 4.74
N ALA A 60 -7.79 -22.70 3.85
CA ALA A 60 -6.71 -23.54 3.34
C ALA A 60 -5.53 -22.68 2.83
N GLY A 61 -4.36 -23.33 2.64
CA GLY A 61 -3.12 -22.72 2.13
C GLY A 61 -2.12 -22.34 3.23
N SER A 62 -0.83 -22.31 2.87
CA SER A 62 0.26 -21.86 3.75
C SER A 62 0.59 -20.39 3.54
N THR A 63 1.19 -19.75 4.55
CA THR A 63 1.67 -18.38 4.40
C THR A 63 2.98 -18.33 3.62
N THR A 64 3.03 -17.49 2.58
CA THR A 64 4.27 -17.22 1.82
C THR A 64 5.10 -16.12 2.50
N VAL A 65 4.58 -15.46 3.53
CA VAL A 65 5.26 -14.38 4.26
C VAL A 65 6.30 -15.00 5.19
N LYS A 66 7.58 -14.61 5.00
CA LYS A 66 8.70 -15.05 5.83
C LYS A 66 9.26 -13.86 6.62
N ALA A 67 9.78 -14.12 7.82
CA ALA A 67 10.41 -13.08 8.63
C ALA A 67 11.62 -12.43 7.93
N SER A 68 12.32 -13.16 7.05
CA SER A 68 13.42 -12.63 6.24
C SER A 68 13.00 -11.53 5.26
N THR A 69 11.73 -11.50 4.85
CA THR A 69 11.16 -10.49 3.94
C THR A 69 11.11 -9.09 4.56
N VAL A 70 11.17 -8.97 5.90
CA VAL A 70 11.15 -7.67 6.58
C VAL A 70 12.30 -6.76 6.13
N THR A 71 13.49 -7.34 5.93
CA THR A 71 14.68 -6.57 5.54
C THR A 71 14.61 -6.06 4.09
N SER A 72 14.04 -6.85 3.17
CA SER A 72 13.83 -6.42 1.79
C SER A 72 12.77 -5.32 1.73
N THR A 73 11.64 -5.50 2.42
CA THR A 73 10.58 -4.49 2.51
C THR A 73 11.07 -3.17 3.11
N LEU A 74 11.98 -3.21 4.10
CA LEU A 74 12.56 -1.97 4.64
C LEU A 74 13.44 -1.23 3.62
N ARG A 75 14.22 -1.96 2.80
CA ARG A 75 15.01 -1.35 1.72
C ARG A 75 14.10 -0.75 0.63
N GLU A 76 13.08 -1.49 0.22
CA GLU A 76 12.09 -1.00 -0.75
C GLU A 76 11.41 0.28 -0.25
N LEU A 77 11.19 0.40 1.07
CA LEU A 77 10.55 1.57 1.66
C LEU A 77 11.45 2.80 1.58
N LEU A 78 12.76 2.62 1.78
CA LEU A 78 13.74 3.69 1.59
C LEU A 78 13.82 4.13 0.13
N GLN A 79 13.74 3.19 -0.82
CA GLN A 79 13.70 3.50 -2.24
C GLN A 79 12.42 4.26 -2.62
N LEU A 80 11.25 3.76 -2.18
CA LEU A 80 9.97 4.40 -2.40
C LEU A 80 9.96 5.84 -1.88
N ARG A 81 10.57 6.09 -0.71
CA ARG A 81 10.70 7.45 -0.19
C ARG A 81 11.50 8.35 -1.13
N ARG A 82 12.63 7.88 -1.68
CA ARG A 82 13.45 8.67 -2.62
C ARG A 82 12.69 8.99 -3.90
N ASP A 83 11.98 8.00 -4.45
CA ASP A 83 11.15 8.18 -5.63
C ASP A 83 10.00 9.18 -5.39
N LEU A 84 9.51 9.26 -4.15
CA LEU A 84 8.47 10.20 -3.75
C LEU A 84 9.00 11.60 -3.36
N ASP A 85 10.29 11.73 -3.06
CA ASP A 85 10.93 13.02 -2.74
C ASP A 85 11.55 13.67 -4.00
N SER A 86 11.66 12.90 -5.10
CA SER A 86 12.00 13.36 -6.45
C SER A 86 10.76 13.93 -7.18
#